data_AF-A0A4Y2IZB9-F1
#
_entry.id   AF-A0A4Y2IZB9-F1
#
_cell.length_a   1.000
_cell.length_b   1.000
_cell.length_c   1.000
_cell.angle_alpha   90.00
_cell.angle_beta   90.00
_cell.angle_gamma   90.00
#
_symmetry.space_group_name_H-M   'P 1'
#
loop_
_entity.id
_entity.type
_entity.pdbx_description
1 polymer ?
#
loop_
_entity_poly.entity_id
_entity_poly.type
_entity_poly.pdbx_seq_one_letter_code
_entity_poly.pdbx_strand_id
1 'polypeptide(L)'
;MELIRRSESDFVWRRLSQNLITEMPLSSLESFATNLLLVTPWYGNLEWVLGEEGANNRKLNYIMSTKLLLIRHFKKVIVLQNTIGYFASASSRQSQFWDIFSTLAKSWSDESAAKHQSVEQQKYLASALIICAGWIKRMKDISNAKAHLDKIIHGTMIRVGNSEEYIRSLALVVGNLVVSSVDPNGPKLECEVRKFMNDLCVF
;
A
#
# COMPACT_ATOMS: atom_id res chain seq x y z
N MET A 1 -5.12 11.34 20.50
CA MET A 1 -5.23 9.88 20.31
C MET A 1 -5.10 9.17 21.64
N GLU A 2 -6.13 9.26 22.49
CA GLU A 2 -6.10 8.57 23.78
C GLU A 2 -6.20 7.05 23.61
N LEU A 3 -6.94 6.58 22.59
CA LEU A 3 -7.07 5.15 22.28
C LEU A 3 -5.71 4.49 21.98
N ILE A 4 -4.91 5.06 21.07
CA ILE A 4 -3.58 4.51 20.73
C ILE A 4 -2.65 4.54 21.94
N ARG A 5 -2.65 5.65 22.70
CA ARG A 5 -1.81 5.80 23.89
C ARG A 5 -2.17 4.78 24.98
N ARG A 6 -3.47 4.50 25.17
CA ARG A 6 -3.96 3.50 26.14
C ARG A 6 -3.67 2.09 25.67
N SER A 7 -3.92 1.80 24.39
CA SER A 7 -3.61 0.50 23.79
C SER A 7 -2.11 0.23 23.78
N GLU A 8 -1.24 1.24 23.75
CA GLU A 8 0.21 1.03 23.91
C GLU A 8 0.56 0.44 25.28
N SER A 9 0.05 1.04 26.36
CA SER A 9 0.44 0.71 27.73
C SER A 9 -0.36 -0.41 28.39
N ASP A 10 -1.55 -0.74 27.87
CA ASP A 10 -2.52 -1.60 28.58
C ASP A 10 -3.14 -2.66 27.65
N PHE A 11 -2.95 -3.93 28.02
CA PHE A 11 -3.47 -5.09 27.30
C PHE A 11 -5.01 -5.13 27.26
N VAL A 12 -5.69 -4.66 28.32
CA VAL A 12 -7.16 -4.61 28.37
C VAL A 12 -7.67 -3.66 27.29
N TRP A 13 -7.01 -2.51 27.12
CA TRP A 13 -7.36 -1.55 26.08
C TRP A 13 -7.10 -2.10 24.68
N ARG A 14 -6.01 -2.86 24.46
CA ARG A 14 -5.79 -3.58 23.19
C ARG A 14 -6.94 -4.53 22.90
N ARG A 15 -7.28 -5.42 23.84
CA ARG A 15 -8.33 -6.42 23.64
C ARG A 15 -9.70 -5.78 23.43
N LEU A 16 -10.02 -4.72 24.18
CA LEU A 16 -11.24 -3.96 23.99
C LEU A 16 -11.29 -3.33 22.59
N SER A 17 -10.21 -2.67 22.15
CA SER A 17 -10.17 -2.03 20.83
C SER A 17 -10.33 -3.03 19.68
N GLN A 18 -9.69 -4.18 19.77
CA GLN A 18 -9.77 -5.26 18.78
C GLN A 18 -11.17 -5.87 18.73
N ASN A 19 -11.78 -6.12 19.88
CA ASN A 19 -13.15 -6.65 19.95
C ASN A 19 -14.17 -5.65 19.40
N LEU A 20 -14.03 -4.35 19.70
CA LEU A 20 -14.93 -3.32 19.19
C LEU A 20 -14.96 -3.32 17.65
N ILE A 21 -13.81 -3.45 17.00
CA ILE A 21 -13.69 -3.47 15.54
C ILE A 21 -14.47 -4.63 14.91
N THR A 22 -14.47 -5.79 15.56
CA THR A 22 -15.19 -6.98 15.09
C THR A 22 -16.70 -6.75 15.08
N GLU A 23 -17.22 -6.03 16.07
CA GLU A 23 -18.66 -5.77 16.24
C GLU A 23 -19.16 -4.50 15.51
N MET A 24 -18.25 -3.68 14.94
CA MET A 24 -18.62 -2.41 14.31
C MET A 24 -19.46 -2.60 13.02
N PRO A 25 -20.57 -1.84 12.85
CA PRO A 25 -21.26 -1.74 11.58
C PRO A 25 -20.36 -1.18 10.47
N LEU A 26 -20.59 -1.59 9.22
CA LEU A 26 -19.71 -1.26 8.08
C LEU A 26 -19.50 0.26 7.88
N SER A 27 -20.56 1.06 8.00
CA SER A 27 -20.50 2.52 7.84
C SER A 27 -19.60 3.20 8.89
N SER A 28 -19.66 2.69 10.13
CA SER A 28 -18.82 3.16 11.23
C SER A 28 -17.39 2.66 11.09
N LEU A 29 -17.23 1.41 10.64
CA LEU A 29 -15.93 0.77 10.43
C LEU A 29 -15.09 1.49 9.38
N GLU A 30 -15.69 1.93 8.27
CA GLU A 30 -14.96 2.69 7.25
C GLU A 30 -14.48 4.06 7.76
N SER A 31 -15.37 4.79 8.44
CA SER A 31 -15.05 6.08 9.03
C SER A 31 -13.97 5.93 10.09
N PHE A 32 -14.07 4.91 10.93
CA PHE A 32 -13.07 4.56 11.92
C PHE A 32 -11.72 4.22 11.29
N ALA A 33 -11.67 3.28 10.35
CA ALA A 33 -10.44 2.85 9.69
C ALA A 33 -9.74 4.03 8.97
N THR A 34 -10.50 4.83 8.24
CA THR A 34 -9.96 6.01 7.53
C THR A 34 -9.32 7.00 8.52
N ASN A 35 -10.04 7.34 9.60
CA ASN A 35 -9.53 8.28 10.59
C ASN A 35 -8.33 7.68 11.35
N LEU A 36 -8.40 6.42 11.76
CA LEU A 36 -7.32 5.71 12.43
C LEU A 36 -6.04 5.78 11.60
N LEU A 37 -6.11 5.48 10.30
CA LEU A 37 -4.96 5.53 9.40
C LEU A 37 -4.39 6.93 9.20
N LEU A 38 -5.24 7.96 9.19
CA LEU A 38 -4.82 9.36 9.02
C LEU A 38 -4.13 9.95 10.25
N VAL A 39 -4.53 9.51 11.44
CA VAL A 39 -4.00 10.03 12.70
C VAL A 39 -2.81 9.20 13.21
N THR A 40 -2.68 7.96 12.76
CA THR A 40 -1.61 7.05 13.17
C THR A 40 -0.26 7.46 12.54
N PRO A 41 0.80 7.71 13.34
CA PRO A 41 2.11 8.08 12.80
C PRO A 41 2.88 6.90 12.20
N TRP A 42 2.58 5.68 12.64
CA TRP A 42 3.30 4.48 12.24
C TRP A 42 2.43 3.22 12.33
N TYR A 43 2.58 2.29 11.38
CA TYR A 43 1.85 1.02 11.35
C TYR A 43 1.99 0.19 12.65
N GLY A 44 3.07 0.35 13.41
CA GLY A 44 3.24 -0.33 14.71
C GLY A 44 2.12 0.02 15.70
N ASN A 45 1.61 1.25 15.65
CA ASN A 45 0.47 1.66 16.49
C ASN A 45 -0.85 1.02 16.03
N LEU A 46 -0.97 0.65 14.75
CA LEU A 46 -2.13 -0.11 14.28
C LEU A 46 -2.13 -1.52 14.85
N GLU A 47 -0.97 -2.12 15.11
CA GLU A 47 -0.89 -3.45 15.73
C GLU A 47 -1.60 -3.47 17.08
N TRP A 48 -1.44 -2.41 17.88
CA TRP A 48 -2.07 -2.34 19.20
C TRP A 48 -3.59 -2.21 19.13
N VAL A 49 -4.11 -1.58 18.07
CA VAL A 49 -5.54 -1.29 17.92
C VAL A 49 -6.26 -2.40 17.14
N LEU A 50 -5.67 -2.86 16.04
CA LEU A 50 -6.26 -3.85 15.13
C LEU A 50 -5.85 -5.28 15.48
N GLY A 51 -4.60 -5.50 15.91
CA GLY A 51 -4.03 -6.83 16.14
C GLY A 51 -4.25 -7.79 14.97
N GLU A 52 -4.38 -9.09 15.25
CA GLU A 52 -4.77 -10.07 14.23
C GLU A 52 -6.28 -10.01 13.90
N GLU A 53 -7.11 -9.53 14.84
CA GLU A 53 -8.56 -9.45 14.66
C GLU A 53 -8.93 -8.55 13.47
N GLY A 54 -8.19 -7.45 13.27
CA GLY A 54 -8.36 -6.57 12.12
C GLY A 54 -8.13 -7.28 10.79
N ALA A 55 -7.12 -8.14 10.71
CA ALA A 55 -6.77 -8.90 9.52
C ALA A 55 -7.71 -10.11 9.29
N ASN A 56 -8.44 -10.55 10.32
CA ASN A 56 -9.49 -11.56 10.20
C ASN A 56 -10.85 -10.96 9.84
N ASN A 57 -11.03 -9.65 10.07
CA ASN A 57 -12.25 -8.94 9.72
C ASN A 57 -12.30 -8.65 8.21
N ARG A 58 -13.05 -9.49 7.48
CA ARG A 58 -13.23 -9.35 6.01
C ARG A 58 -13.70 -7.96 5.57
N LYS A 59 -14.56 -7.30 6.36
CA LYS A 59 -15.07 -5.95 6.05
C LYS A 59 -13.95 -4.93 6.14
N LEU A 60 -13.16 -5.00 7.23
CA LEU A 60 -12.02 -4.10 7.43
C LEU A 60 -10.96 -4.32 6.36
N ASN A 61 -10.64 -5.58 6.04
CA ASN A 61 -9.70 -5.90 4.98
C ASN A 61 -10.15 -5.28 3.66
N TYR A 62 -11.39 -5.47 3.23
CA TYR A 62 -11.90 -4.88 1.99
C TYR A 62 -11.79 -3.34 1.99
N ILE A 63 -12.13 -2.70 3.11
CA ILE A 63 -11.98 -1.24 3.26
C ILE A 63 -10.51 -0.87 3.06
N MET A 64 -9.62 -1.48 3.82
CA MET A 64 -8.21 -1.12 3.85
C MET A 64 -7.47 -1.48 2.55
N SER A 65 -7.64 -2.69 2.03
CA SER A 65 -6.90 -3.21 0.86
C SER A 65 -7.44 -2.73 -0.48
N THR A 66 -8.75 -2.51 -0.59
CA THR A 66 -9.38 -2.14 -1.86
C THR A 66 -9.86 -0.71 -1.83
N LYS A 67 -10.73 -0.35 -0.88
CA LYS A 67 -11.38 0.97 -0.91
C LYS A 67 -10.41 2.11 -0.67
N LEU A 68 -9.51 1.98 0.31
CA LEU A 68 -8.55 3.03 0.69
C LEU A 68 -7.29 3.07 -0.19
N LEU A 69 -6.94 1.97 -0.87
CA LEU A 69 -5.78 1.92 -1.76
C LEU A 69 -6.12 2.21 -3.23
N LEU A 70 -7.30 1.81 -3.70
CA LEU A 70 -7.65 1.87 -5.13
C LEU A 70 -8.81 2.81 -5.46
N ILE A 71 -9.87 2.82 -4.64
CA ILE A 71 -11.07 3.60 -4.93
C ILE A 71 -10.93 5.05 -4.49
N ARG A 72 -10.24 5.28 -3.36
CA ARG A 72 -9.96 6.60 -2.81
C ARG A 72 -8.48 6.91 -2.95
N HIS A 73 -8.15 8.18 -3.16
CA HIS A 73 -6.80 8.70 -2.96
C HIS A 73 -6.79 9.70 -1.81
N PHE A 74 -5.65 9.76 -1.12
CA PHE A 74 -5.43 10.70 -0.02
C PHE A 74 -4.18 11.52 -0.34
N LYS A 75 -4.21 12.82 0.03
CA LYS A 75 -3.02 13.67 -0.09
C LYS A 75 -1.86 13.18 0.78
N LYS A 76 -2.15 12.53 1.90
CA LYS A 76 -1.16 12.01 2.84
C LYS A 76 -0.83 10.55 2.53
N VAL A 77 0.43 10.29 2.18
CA VAL A 77 0.98 8.95 1.94
C VAL A 77 0.94 8.05 3.18
N ILE A 78 0.78 8.64 4.37
CA ILE A 78 0.70 7.91 5.65
C ILE A 78 -0.39 6.81 5.64
N VAL A 79 -1.49 7.03 4.93
CA VAL A 79 -2.57 6.02 4.80
C VAL A 79 -2.05 4.76 4.10
N LEU A 80 -1.27 4.93 3.03
CA LEU A 80 -0.63 3.83 2.30
C LEU A 80 0.41 3.13 3.15
N GLN A 81 1.31 3.89 3.79
CA GLN A 81 2.38 3.35 4.63
C GLN A 81 1.82 2.53 5.81
N ASN A 82 0.81 3.06 6.48
CA ASN A 82 0.18 2.40 7.61
C ASN A 82 -0.58 1.14 7.17
N THR A 83 -1.36 1.23 6.10
CA THR A 83 -2.13 0.09 5.58
C THR A 83 -1.22 -1.04 5.11
N ILE A 84 -0.30 -0.74 4.20
CA ILE A 84 0.61 -1.74 3.63
C ILE A 84 1.54 -2.28 4.73
N GLY A 85 2.07 -1.42 5.59
CA GLY A 85 2.93 -1.82 6.69
C GLY A 85 2.24 -2.73 7.70
N TYR A 86 0.97 -2.50 8.01
CA TYR A 86 0.20 -3.37 8.90
C TYR A 86 0.09 -4.80 8.33
N PHE A 87 -0.25 -4.96 7.04
CA PHE A 87 -0.33 -6.29 6.42
C PHE A 87 1.04 -6.93 6.17
N ALA A 88 2.06 -6.15 5.83
CA ALA A 88 3.38 -6.67 5.50
C ALA A 88 4.23 -7.06 6.72
N SER A 89 3.98 -6.45 7.88
CA SER A 89 4.85 -6.56 9.06
C SER A 89 4.79 -7.90 9.79
N ALA A 90 3.70 -8.65 9.70
CA ALA A 90 3.53 -9.94 10.37
C ALA A 90 3.36 -11.08 9.38
N SER A 91 4.05 -12.21 9.62
CA SER A 91 3.98 -13.40 8.75
C SER A 91 2.55 -13.96 8.62
N SER A 92 1.74 -13.86 9.67
CA SER A 92 0.31 -14.22 9.70
C SER A 92 -0.53 -13.47 8.66
N ARG A 93 -0.11 -12.25 8.29
CA ARG A 93 -0.86 -11.33 7.42
C ARG A 93 -0.24 -11.16 6.02
N GLN A 94 0.85 -11.87 5.75
CA GLN A 94 1.55 -11.76 4.46
C GLN A 94 0.69 -12.20 3.28
N SER A 95 -0.25 -13.15 3.47
CA SER A 95 -1.19 -13.51 2.41
C SER A 95 -2.00 -12.29 1.95
N GLN A 96 -2.53 -11.50 2.87
CA GLN A 96 -3.29 -10.28 2.59
C GLN A 96 -2.39 -9.20 1.96
N PHE A 97 -1.12 -9.11 2.36
CA PHE A 97 -0.16 -8.24 1.68
C PHE A 97 0.03 -8.64 0.21
N TRP A 98 0.14 -9.93 -0.09
CA TRP A 98 0.28 -10.41 -1.46
C TRP A 98 -0.99 -10.17 -2.29
N ASP A 99 -2.17 -10.31 -1.69
CA ASP A 99 -3.43 -9.95 -2.32
C ASP A 99 -3.48 -8.45 -2.67
N ILE A 100 -3.01 -7.59 -1.75
CA ILE A 100 -2.86 -6.15 -2.00
C ILE A 100 -1.93 -5.93 -3.19
N PHE A 101 -0.70 -6.48 -3.15
CA PHE A 101 0.27 -6.29 -4.22
C PHE A 101 -0.27 -6.79 -5.57
N SER A 102 -0.93 -7.95 -5.60
CA SER A 102 -1.58 -8.49 -6.80
C SER A 102 -2.61 -7.53 -7.36
N THR A 103 -3.45 -6.96 -6.51
CA THR A 103 -4.52 -6.05 -6.92
C THR A 103 -3.96 -4.72 -7.42
N LEU A 104 -2.93 -4.18 -6.76
CA LEU A 104 -2.22 -2.98 -7.21
C LEU A 104 -1.53 -3.23 -8.56
N ALA A 105 -0.87 -4.37 -8.75
CA ALA A 105 -0.22 -4.73 -10.01
C ALA A 105 -1.23 -4.87 -11.16
N LYS A 106 -2.39 -5.49 -10.90
CA LYS A 106 -3.50 -5.57 -11.88
C LYS A 106 -4.01 -4.19 -12.26
N SER A 107 -4.28 -3.33 -11.28
CA SER A 107 -4.75 -1.95 -11.53
C SER A 107 -3.70 -1.11 -12.27
N TRP A 108 -2.42 -1.32 -11.98
CA TRP A 108 -1.33 -0.67 -12.70
C TRP A 108 -1.22 -1.14 -14.15
N SER A 109 -1.46 -2.42 -14.42
CA SER A 109 -1.44 -2.97 -15.78
C SER A 109 -2.69 -2.68 -16.62
N ASP A 110 -3.74 -2.08 -16.04
CA ASP A 110 -4.98 -1.77 -16.76
C ASP A 110 -4.83 -0.51 -17.61
N GLU A 111 -4.69 -0.70 -18.93
CA GLU A 111 -4.55 0.38 -19.90
C GLU A 111 -5.78 1.30 -19.95
N SER A 112 -6.99 0.74 -19.84
CA SER A 112 -8.23 1.52 -19.89
C SER A 112 -8.32 2.43 -18.69
N ALA A 113 -8.08 1.88 -17.49
CA ALA A 113 -8.04 2.67 -16.26
C ALA A 113 -6.95 3.75 -16.34
N ALA A 114 -5.76 3.43 -16.83
CA ALA A 114 -4.65 4.38 -16.94
C ALA A 114 -4.99 5.62 -17.80
N LYS A 115 -5.80 5.46 -18.86
CA LYS A 115 -6.23 6.57 -19.73
C LYS A 115 -7.20 7.55 -19.06
N HIS A 116 -7.95 7.08 -18.07
CA HIS A 116 -9.01 7.85 -17.41
C HIS A 116 -8.67 8.25 -15.96
N GLN A 117 -7.57 7.74 -15.40
CA GLN A 117 -7.09 8.10 -14.07
C GLN A 117 -6.46 9.51 -14.06
N SER A 118 -6.83 10.33 -13.07
CA SER A 118 -6.16 11.60 -12.83
C SER A 118 -4.69 11.39 -12.42
N VAL A 119 -3.87 12.44 -12.59
CA VAL A 119 -2.45 12.42 -12.20
C VAL A 119 -2.28 12.06 -10.72
N GLU A 120 -3.15 12.57 -9.85
CA GLU A 120 -3.14 12.27 -8.41
C GLU A 120 -3.43 10.80 -8.12
N GLN A 121 -4.39 10.21 -8.84
CA GLN A 121 -4.72 8.79 -8.68
C GLN A 121 -3.55 7.91 -9.16
N GLN A 122 -2.91 8.27 -10.27
CA GLN A 122 -1.72 7.57 -10.76
C GLN A 122 -0.56 7.70 -9.78
N LYS A 123 -0.33 8.90 -9.21
CA LYS A 123 0.67 9.13 -8.15
C LYS A 123 0.38 8.28 -6.91
N TYR A 124 -0.88 8.19 -6.49
CA TYR A 124 -1.28 7.43 -5.31
C TYR A 124 -1.05 5.92 -5.52
N LEU A 125 -1.46 5.38 -6.67
CA LEU A 125 -1.22 3.98 -7.05
C LEU A 125 0.28 3.67 -7.15
N ALA A 126 1.06 4.55 -7.78
CA ALA A 126 2.51 4.42 -7.87
C ALA A 126 3.17 4.42 -6.48
N SER A 127 2.75 5.32 -5.59
CA SER A 127 3.26 5.39 -4.22
C SER A 127 2.99 4.09 -3.45
N ALA A 128 1.81 3.49 -3.62
CA ALA A 128 1.47 2.22 -3.01
C ALA A 128 2.41 1.09 -3.48
N LEU A 129 2.67 1.00 -4.79
CA LEU A 129 3.60 0.02 -5.37
C LEU A 129 5.04 0.22 -4.89
N ILE A 130 5.50 1.47 -4.75
CA ILE A 130 6.83 1.79 -4.23
C ILE A 130 6.96 1.33 -2.77
N ILE A 131 5.93 1.56 -1.95
CA ILE A 131 5.90 1.07 -0.56
C ILE A 131 5.93 -0.46 -0.52
N CYS A 132 5.14 -1.13 -1.37
CA CYS A 132 5.21 -2.58 -1.52
C CYS A 132 6.62 -3.06 -1.90
N ALA A 133 7.30 -2.41 -2.83
CA ALA A 133 8.67 -2.76 -3.23
C ALA A 133 9.65 -2.69 -2.04
N GLY A 134 9.51 -1.68 -1.16
CA GLY A 134 10.29 -1.56 0.07
C GLY A 134 10.09 -2.73 1.03
N TRP A 135 8.87 -3.26 1.11
CA TRP A 135 8.55 -4.46 1.91
C TRP A 135 9.02 -5.75 1.24
N ILE A 136 8.82 -5.90 -0.07
CA ILE A 136 9.25 -7.09 -0.84
C ILE A 136 10.76 -7.34 -0.67
N LYS A 137 11.58 -6.29 -0.68
CA LYS A 137 13.04 -6.39 -0.43
C LYS A 137 13.42 -7.06 0.89
N ARG A 138 12.51 -7.05 1.87
CA ARG A 138 12.72 -7.58 3.22
C ARG A 138 12.11 -8.97 3.40
N MET A 139 11.35 -9.45 2.41
CA MET A 139 10.66 -10.74 2.48
C MET A 139 11.58 -11.88 2.05
N LYS A 140 11.41 -13.04 2.69
CA LYS A 140 12.20 -14.25 2.38
C LYS A 140 11.72 -14.95 1.12
N ASP A 141 10.41 -15.01 0.93
CA ASP A 141 9.78 -15.58 -0.26
C ASP A 141 9.18 -14.46 -1.10
N ILE A 142 9.65 -14.34 -2.34
CA ILE A 142 9.24 -13.34 -3.32
C ILE A 142 8.53 -13.96 -4.53
N SER A 143 8.13 -15.23 -4.45
CA SER A 143 7.49 -15.95 -5.55
C SER A 143 6.19 -15.28 -6.02
N ASN A 144 5.40 -14.77 -5.08
CA ASN A 144 4.21 -13.97 -5.37
C ASN A 144 4.55 -12.68 -6.11
N ALA A 145 5.66 -12.02 -5.76
CA ALA A 145 6.11 -10.82 -6.47
C ALA A 145 6.53 -11.15 -7.91
N LYS A 146 7.30 -12.24 -8.09
CA LYS A 146 7.73 -12.74 -9.41
C LYS A 146 6.54 -13.00 -10.34
N ALA A 147 5.48 -13.62 -9.82
CA ALA A 147 4.26 -13.92 -10.59
C ALA A 147 3.50 -12.67 -11.10
N HIS A 148 3.90 -11.47 -10.67
CA HIS A 148 3.29 -10.21 -11.07
C HIS A 148 4.24 -9.24 -11.77
N LEU A 149 5.51 -9.62 -12.00
CA LEU A 149 6.48 -8.77 -12.70
C LEU A 149 6.01 -8.37 -14.09
N ASP A 150 5.45 -9.29 -14.88
CA ASP A 150 4.95 -8.97 -16.22
C ASP A 150 3.88 -7.88 -16.20
N LYS A 151 3.00 -7.88 -15.18
CA LYS A 151 1.98 -6.84 -15.02
C LYS A 151 2.60 -5.49 -14.66
N ILE A 152 3.61 -5.49 -13.79
CA ILE A 152 4.34 -4.28 -13.41
C ILE A 152 5.06 -3.70 -14.62
N ILE A 153 5.76 -4.53 -15.39
CA ILE A 153 6.47 -4.12 -16.60
C ILE A 153 5.48 -3.60 -17.64
N HIS A 154 4.40 -4.33 -17.92
CA HIS A 154 3.37 -3.91 -18.86
C HIS A 154 2.73 -2.56 -18.47
N GLY A 155 2.29 -2.41 -17.22
CA GLY A 155 1.72 -1.16 -16.71
C GLY A 155 2.71 0.01 -16.71
N THR A 156 4.01 -0.27 -16.58
CA THR A 156 5.08 0.71 -16.72
C THR A 156 5.18 1.18 -18.17
N MET A 157 5.22 0.26 -19.13
CA MET A 157 5.33 0.59 -20.55
C MET A 157 4.13 1.41 -21.06
N ILE A 158 2.91 1.10 -20.62
CA ILE A 158 1.71 1.90 -20.92
C ILE A 158 1.93 3.37 -20.55
N ARG A 159 2.49 3.64 -19.36
CA ARG A 159 2.67 5.01 -18.84
C ARG A 159 3.92 5.71 -19.36
N VAL A 160 4.97 4.96 -19.74
CA VAL A 160 6.13 5.51 -20.44
C VAL A 160 5.73 6.08 -21.81
N GLY A 161 4.70 5.54 -22.45
CA GLY A 161 4.12 6.10 -23.67
C GLY A 161 3.29 7.39 -23.48
N ASN A 162 3.10 7.87 -22.25
CA ASN A 162 2.30 9.06 -21.97
C ASN A 162 3.00 10.36 -22.42
N SER A 163 2.25 11.35 -22.90
CA SER A 163 2.78 12.65 -23.32
C SER A 163 3.29 13.50 -22.16
N GLU A 164 2.79 13.29 -20.94
CA GLU A 164 3.23 13.98 -19.73
C GLU A 164 4.53 13.38 -19.18
N GLU A 165 5.58 14.19 -19.11
CA GLU A 165 6.88 13.78 -18.57
C GLU A 165 6.80 13.25 -17.14
N TYR A 166 5.99 13.91 -16.30
CA TYR A 166 5.77 13.50 -14.92
C TYR A 166 5.27 12.05 -14.81
N ILE A 167 4.30 11.65 -15.64
CA ILE A 167 3.75 10.29 -15.66
C ILE A 167 4.80 9.29 -16.15
N ARG A 168 5.58 9.64 -17.18
CA ARG A 168 6.66 8.78 -17.67
C ARG A 168 7.71 8.51 -16.60
N SER A 169 8.19 9.56 -15.93
CA SER A 169 9.20 9.45 -14.87
C SER A 169 8.66 8.64 -13.69
N LEU A 170 7.42 8.89 -13.26
CA LEU A 170 6.77 8.13 -12.20
C LEU A 170 6.72 6.63 -12.53
N ALA A 171 6.38 6.28 -13.77
CA ALA A 171 6.32 4.90 -14.22
C ALA A 171 7.69 4.22 -14.20
N LEU A 172 8.73 4.91 -14.69
CA LEU A 172 10.11 4.40 -14.64
C LEU A 172 10.59 4.16 -13.21
N VAL A 173 10.24 5.03 -12.26
CA VAL A 173 10.56 4.85 -10.84
C VAL A 173 9.88 3.61 -10.27
N VAL A 174 8.57 3.43 -10.51
CA VAL A 174 7.82 2.24 -10.06
C VAL A 174 8.43 0.97 -10.65
N GLY A 175 8.62 0.93 -11.97
CA GLY A 175 9.21 -0.20 -12.67
C GLY A 175 10.57 -0.58 -12.09
N ASN A 176 11.48 0.39 -11.96
CA ASN A 176 12.81 0.16 -11.39
C ASN A 176 12.78 -0.35 -9.95
N LEU A 177 11.99 0.28 -9.08
CA LEU A 177 11.97 -0.08 -7.66
C LEU A 177 11.33 -1.45 -7.42
N VAL A 178 10.25 -1.77 -8.13
CA VAL A 178 9.60 -3.08 -8.01
C VAL A 178 10.45 -4.17 -8.66
N VAL A 179 10.98 -3.98 -9.87
CA VAL A 179 11.85 -4.97 -10.52
C VAL A 179 13.09 -5.22 -9.67
N SER A 180 13.79 -4.18 -9.20
CA SER A 180 14.96 -4.34 -8.32
C SER A 180 14.63 -4.94 -6.95
N SER A 181 13.37 -4.89 -6.50
CA SER A 181 12.94 -5.58 -5.28
C SER A 181 12.81 -7.09 -5.44
N VAL A 182 12.61 -7.56 -6.67
CA VAL A 182 12.39 -8.97 -7.00
C VAL A 182 13.63 -9.60 -7.64
N ASP A 183 14.32 -8.86 -8.49
CA ASP A 183 15.57 -9.24 -9.14
C ASP A 183 16.59 -8.08 -9.07
N PRO A 184 17.41 -8.03 -8.01
CA PRO A 184 18.42 -6.99 -7.84
C PRO A 184 19.49 -6.95 -8.93
N ASN A 185 19.68 -8.06 -9.65
CA ASN A 185 20.66 -8.20 -10.74
C ASN A 185 20.03 -8.03 -12.13
N GLY A 186 18.72 -7.78 -12.18
CA GLY A 186 17.98 -7.59 -13.42
C GLY A 186 18.35 -6.30 -14.16
N PRO A 187 17.87 -6.13 -15.40
CA PRO A 187 18.12 -4.94 -16.20
C PRO A 187 17.61 -3.68 -15.50
N LYS A 188 18.48 -2.68 -15.35
CA LYS A 188 18.13 -1.38 -14.76
C LYS A 188 17.62 -0.47 -15.87
N LEU A 189 16.45 0.13 -15.67
CA LEU A 189 15.97 1.18 -16.57
C LEU A 189 16.68 2.47 -16.16
N GLU A 190 17.44 3.08 -17.08
CA GLU A 190 18.06 4.38 -16.84
C GLU A 190 16.97 5.42 -16.57
N CYS A 191 17.00 6.03 -15.39
CA CYS A 191 16.01 7.02 -14.99
C CYS A 191 16.72 8.18 -14.28
N GLU A 192 16.38 9.41 -14.61
CA GLU A 192 16.80 10.60 -13.86
C GLU A 192 15.91 10.72 -12.59
N VAL A 193 16.16 9.86 -11.61
CA VAL A 193 15.29 9.62 -10.43
C VAL A 193 15.25 10.79 -9.42
N ARG A 194 16.18 11.74 -9.51
CA ARG A 194 16.56 12.60 -8.37
C ARG A 194 15.51 13.63 -7.91
N LYS A 195 14.58 14.05 -8.78
CA LYS A 195 13.53 15.05 -8.41
C LYS A 195 12.30 14.42 -7.75
N PHE A 196 11.94 13.18 -8.10
CA PHE A 196 10.64 12.58 -7.72
C PHE A 196 10.62 11.95 -6.33
N MET A 197 11.77 11.47 -5.84
CA MET A 197 11.85 10.85 -4.50
C MET A 197 11.50 11.84 -3.38
N ASN A 198 11.77 13.14 -3.58
CA ASN A 198 11.42 14.19 -2.63
C ASN A 198 9.91 14.53 -2.66
N ASP A 199 9.26 14.46 -3.82
CA ASP A 199 7.82 14.75 -3.99
C ASP A 199 6.91 13.58 -3.60
N LEU A 200 7.47 12.37 -3.48
CA LEU A 200 6.74 11.17 -3.09
C LEU A 200 6.69 10.98 -1.56
N CYS A 201 7.49 11.72 -0.77
CA CYS A 201 7.58 11.56 0.69
C CYS A 201 7.67 10.08 1.12
N VAL A 202 8.40 9.24 0.37
CA VAL A 202 8.62 7.82 0.70
C VAL A 202 10.06 7.64 1.18
N PHE A 203 10.41 8.28 2.29
CA PHE A 203 11.49 7.87 3.21
C PHE A 203 11.11 8.33 4.62
#